data_AF-A0A930RDN9-F1
#
_entry.id   AF-A0A930RDN9-F1
#
_cell.length_a   1.000
_cell.length_b   1.000
_cell.length_c   1.000
_cell.angle_alpha   90.00
_cell.angle_beta   90.00
_cell.angle_gamma   90.00
#
_symmetry.space_group_name_H-M   'P 1'
#
loop_
_entity.id
_entity.type
_entity.pdbx_description
1 polymer ?
#
loop_
_entity_poly.entity_id
_entity_poly.type
_entity_poly.pdbx_seq_one_letter_code
_entity_poly.pdbx_strand_id
1 'polypeptide(L)' 'MNRNYTDKDRKQIAELEYNNTFKVGDPAIINDTETIGTVREVITDKTGLKAYVVESPDKKEVSVLYHRIMLYYK' A
#
# COMPACT_ATOMS: atom_id res chain seq x y z
N MET A 1 -14.56 10.30 -0.69
CA MET A 1 -14.34 11.42 0.26
C MET A 1 -12.90 11.88 0.09
N ASN A 2 -12.56 13.17 0.29
CA ASN A 2 -11.14 13.53 0.36
C ASN A 2 -10.62 13.02 1.71
N ARG A 3 -9.83 11.94 1.71
CA ARG A 3 -9.36 11.34 2.96
C ARG A 3 -8.21 12.19 3.52
N ASN A 4 -8.49 12.88 4.62
CA ASN A 4 -7.48 13.66 5.31
C ASN A 4 -6.67 12.73 6.21
N TYR A 5 -5.58 12.19 5.68
CA TYR A 5 -4.62 11.40 6.45
C TYR A 5 -3.83 12.28 7.42
N THR A 6 -3.72 11.86 8.68
CA THR A 6 -2.81 12.44 9.67
C THR A 6 -1.36 12.03 9.37
N ASP A 7 -0.38 12.65 10.03
CA ASP A 7 1.03 12.25 9.87
C ASP A 7 1.30 10.82 10.35
N LYS A 8 0.56 10.37 11.37
CA LYS A 8 0.59 8.99 11.82
C LYS A 8 0.06 8.04 10.73
N ASP A 9 -1.03 8.40 10.09
CA ASP A 9 -1.62 7.60 9.01
C ASP A 9 -0.66 7.52 7.82
N ARG A 10 -0.07 8.65 7.42
CA ARG A 10 0.94 8.70 6.34
C ARG A 10 2.15 7.82 6.66
N LYS A 11 2.61 7.82 7.91
CA LYS A 11 3.68 6.92 8.37
C LYS A 11 3.29 5.45 8.21
N GLN A 12 2.08 5.06 8.62
CA GLN A 12 1.62 3.67 8.49
C GLN A 12 1.39 3.27 7.02
N ILE A 13 0.90 4.17 6.17
CA ILE A 13 0.82 3.94 4.72
C ILE A 13 2.21 3.67 4.14
N ALA A 14 3.23 4.44 4.56
CA ALA A 14 4.61 4.19 4.16
C ALA A 14 5.17 2.87 4.73
N GLU A 15 4.73 2.44 5.91
CA GLU A 15 5.09 1.11 6.45
C GLU A 15 4.52 -0.03 5.61
N LEU A 16 3.31 0.13 5.03
CA LEU A 16 2.72 -0.85 4.12
C LEU A 16 3.55 -1.05 2.83
N GLU A 17 4.32 -0.05 2.40
CA GLU A 17 5.23 -0.18 1.25
C GLU A 17 6.33 -1.23 1.48
N TYR A 18 6.71 -1.51 2.73
CA TYR A 18 7.67 -2.56 3.06
C TYR A 18 7.06 -3.96 3.08
N ASN A 19 5.73 -4.08 3.00
CA ASN A 19 5.06 -5.37 2.91
C ASN A 19 5.31 -6.01 1.53
N ASN A 20 5.98 -7.17 1.51
CA ASN A 20 6.27 -7.92 0.29
C ASN A 20 5.27 -9.04 0.00
N THR A 21 4.27 -9.22 0.88
CA THR A 21 3.33 -10.35 0.89
C THR A 21 1.97 -10.03 0.28
N PHE A 22 1.68 -8.76 -0.03
CA PHE A 22 0.42 -8.34 -0.62
C PHE A 22 0.10 -9.09 -1.92
N LYS A 23 -1.15 -9.53 -2.02
CA LYS A 23 -1.77 -10.20 -3.16
C LYS A 23 -3.04 -9.46 -3.57
N VAL A 24 -3.49 -9.73 -4.79
CA VAL A 24 -4.78 -9.25 -5.27
C VAL A 24 -5.89 -9.73 -4.33
N GLY A 25 -6.75 -8.81 -3.90
CA GLY A 25 -7.81 -9.04 -2.93
C GLY A 25 -7.43 -8.73 -1.48
N ASP A 26 -6.14 -8.53 -1.17
CA ASP A 26 -5.73 -8.22 0.19
C ASP A 26 -6.16 -6.79 0.58
N PRO A 27 -6.63 -6.59 1.82
CA PRO A 27 -6.93 -5.26 2.32
C PRO A 27 -5.64 -4.54 2.73
N ALA A 28 -5.50 -3.28 2.32
CA ALA A 28 -4.52 -2.36 2.88
C ALA A 28 -5.14 -1.69 4.11
N ILE A 29 -4.61 -2.02 5.30
CA ILE A 29 -5.15 -1.60 6.60
C ILE A 29 -4.13 -0.71 7.32
N ILE A 30 -4.61 0.39 7.88
CA ILE A 30 -3.87 1.26 8.82
C ILE A 30 -4.64 1.34 10.14
N ASN A 31 -4.00 1.83 11.21
CA ASN A 31 -4.57 1.95 12.55
C ASN A 31 -5.26 0.67 13.05
N ASP A 32 -4.74 -0.49 12.63
CA ASP A 32 -5.24 -1.85 12.90
C ASP A 32 -6.69 -2.15 12.43
N THR A 33 -7.44 -1.15 11.97
CA THR A 33 -8.89 -1.23 11.75
C THR A 33 -9.37 -0.50 10.51
N GLU A 34 -8.61 0.48 10.00
CA GLU A 34 -9.02 1.32 8.89
C GLU A 34 -8.52 0.76 7.57
N THR A 35 -9.44 0.27 6.74
CA THR A 35 -9.11 -0.19 5.38
C THR A 35 -9.06 1.00 4.43
N ILE A 36 -7.86 1.35 3.98
CA ILE A 36 -7.67 2.39 2.95
C ILE A 36 -8.00 1.86 1.56
N GLY A 37 -7.95 0.55 1.33
CA GLY A 37 -8.31 -0.01 0.05
C GLY A 37 -8.09 -1.50 -0.05
N THR A 38 -8.40 -2.04 -1.21
CA THR A 38 -8.12 -3.43 -1.57
C THR A 38 -7.13 -3.45 -2.73
N VAL A 39 -6.12 -4.32 -2.64
CA VAL A 39 -5.15 -4.50 -3.72
C VAL A 39 -5.88 -5.08 -4.93
N ARG A 40 -5.98 -4.29 -6.00
CA ARG A 40 -6.60 -4.69 -7.26
C ARG A 40 -5.61 -5.34 -8.22
N GLU A 41 -4.35 -4.90 -8.17
CA GLU A 41 -3.30 -5.40 -9.05
C GLU A 41 -1.95 -5.36 -8.34
N VAL A 42 -1.10 -6.35 -8.65
CA VAL A 42 0.30 -6.40 -8.21
C VAL A 42 1.17 -6.43 -9.46
N ILE A 43 1.90 -5.34 -9.69
CA ILE A 43 2.81 -5.20 -10.81
C ILE A 43 4.20 -5.56 -10.32
N THR A 44 4.87 -6.50 -10.98
CA THR A 44 6.27 -6.85 -10.68
C THR A 44 7.11 -6.58 -11.92
N ASP A 45 8.16 -5.78 -11.76
CA ASP A 45 9.09 -5.48 -12.85
C ASP A 45 10.15 -6.58 -13.02
N LYS A 46 11.00 -6.43 -14.04
CA LYS A 46 12.09 -7.38 -14.34
C LYS A 46 13.17 -7.43 -13.25
N THR A 47 13.27 -6.41 -12.41
CA THR A 47 14.23 -6.33 -11.31
C THR A 47 13.69 -6.95 -10.02
N GLY A 48 12.40 -7.34 -10.00
CA GLY A 48 11.72 -7.89 -8.83
C GLY A 48 11.09 -6.81 -7.93
N LEU A 49 11.14 -5.53 -8.32
CA LEU A 49 10.43 -4.46 -7.63
C LEU A 49 8.92 -4.61 -7.89
N LYS A 50 8.14 -4.39 -6.84
CA LYS A 50 6.68 -4.52 -6.89
C LYS A 50 6.00 -3.17 -6.72
N ALA A 51 4.83 -3.01 -7.32
CA ALA A 51 3.90 -1.94 -7.03
C ALA A 51 2.50 -2.53 -6.80
N TYR A 52 1.83 -2.07 -5.75
CA TYR A 52 0.49 -2.52 -5.38
C TYR A 52 -0.51 -1.43 -5.74
N VAL A 53 -1.41 -1.72 -6.66
CA VAL A 53 -2.51 -0.83 -7.01
C VAL A 53 -3.64 -1.08 -6.02
N VAL A 54 -3.94 -0.08 -5.20
CA VAL A 54 -4.92 -0.16 -4.11
C VAL A 54 -6.12 0.70 -4.48
N GLU A 55 -7.27 0.07 -4.62
CA GLU A 55 -8.54 0.76 -4.90
C GLU A 55 -9.28 1.01 -3.59
N SER A 56 -9.68 2.26 -3.37
CA SER A 56 -10.47 2.66 -2.19
C SER A 56 -11.83 1.93 -2.14
N PRO A 57 -12.37 1.60 -0.95
CA PRO A 57 -13.70 1.00 -0.82
C PRO A 57 -14.85 1.80 -1.45
N ASP A 58 -14.75 3.13 -1.53
CA ASP A 58 -15.76 3.96 -2.22
C ASP A 58 -15.52 4.07 -3.74
N LYS A 59 -14.45 3.44 -4.25
CA LYS A 59 -14.03 3.38 -5.66
C LYS A 59 -13.80 4.76 -6.29
N LYS A 60 -13.52 5.78 -5.48
CA LYS A 60 -13.27 7.16 -5.94
C LYS A 60 -11.80 7.50 -6.04
N GLU A 61 -10.95 6.71 -5.40
CA GLU A 61 -9.51 6.90 -5.34
C GLU A 61 -8.79 5.58 -5.64
N VAL A 62 -7.70 5.69 -6.40
CA VAL A 62 -6.74 4.61 -6.61
C VAL A 62 -5.38 5.12 -6.16
N SER A 63 -4.76 4.40 -5.25
CA SER A 63 -3.42 4.67 -4.73
C SER A 63 -2.45 3.62 -5.24
N VAL A 64 -1.19 3.99 -5.42
CA VAL A 64 -0.12 3.05 -5.80
C VAL A 64 0.90 3.03 -4.67
N LEU A 65 1.07 1.86 -4.05
CA LEU A 65 2.10 1.63 -3.04
C LEU A 65 3.31 0.99 -3.72
N TYR A 66 4.43 1.69 -3.75
CA TYR A 66 5.68 1.14 -4.30
C TYR A 66 6.36 0.28 -3.26
N HIS A 67 6.66 -0.98 -3.58
CA HIS A 67 7.34 -1.86 -2.65
C HIS A 67 8.76 -1.33 -2.37
N ARG A 68 9.03 -1.01 -1.10
CA ARG A 68 10.36 -0.58 -0.65
C ARG A 68 11.16 -1.75 -0.11
N ILE A 69 12.38 -1.87 -0.62
CA ILE A 69 13.40 -2.77 -0.08
C ILE A 69 14.20 -1.98 0.96
N MET A 70 14.24 -2.44 2.22
CA MET A 70 15.23 -1.95 3.17
C MET A 70 16.61 -2.49 2.77
N LEU A 71 17.43 -1.64 2.13
CA LEU A 71 18.85 -1.90 1.97
C LEU A 71 19.52 -1.66 3.32
N TYR A 72 19.72 -2.72 4.11
CA TYR A 72 20.65 -2.66 5.23
C TYR A 72 22.06 -2.49 4.63
N TYR A 73 22.59 -1.26 4.68
CA TYR A 73 24.02 -1.05 4.57
C TYR A 73 24.66 -1.67 5.81
N LYS A 74 25.38 -2.78 5.60
CA LYS A 74 26.17 -3.48 6.61
C LYS A 74 27.51 -2.77 6.82
#